data_AF-A0A1A8RQ53-F1
#
_entry.id   AF-A0A1A8RQ53-F1
#
_cell.length_a   1.000
_cell.length_b   1.000
_cell.length_c   1.000
_cell.angle_alpha   90.00
_cell.angle_beta   90.00
_cell.angle_gamma   90.00
#
_symmetry.space_group_name_H-M   'P 1'
#
loop_
_entity.id
_entity.type
_entity.pdbx_description
1 polymer ?
#
loop_
_entity_poly.entity_id
_entity_poly.type
_entity_poly.pdbx_seq_one_letter_code
_entity_poly.pdbx_strand_id
1 'polypeptide(L)'
;GLQWLLLAQDEVAPSTTSVDGRRTHRLKLEHQSIPDDTGVRCPLTGNSLQDANDAKLLRKLEAQEIARQAAQIKMKRKLEKQAIARAAKEEKKRQAMMAAEERRKKREEMKIFKQQEKIKRIQHIRMEKELRAQQVLEEKRKRKEAAANAKLLETQKRNEEKEIRRLQAVLLKQQELERHKLEMERERQRQHMMLVKAVEAQRKAEEKERLKQERDEKKRINKEKKLELRRLELEKAKELKKPNEDMRLADHKPLPELSCMPGLILPGKIFSDCLMVLQFLRNFGKVLKLDSNSDSLTISHLQQGLLNMGDGMHEVQDLLVSMLSAAVCDPGIPAGCKSKTILGDHLTNVEINRDNVSEILQIYMESHSDDPALARLAVSLKTKAFQAHSPSQKAAVLAFLVNELCCSRAVISEIDKNIDCMTNLRKNKWIVEGKLRELKNIHAKSVEKRASCVRGAISHTFNGSTFRDECQRKEKDSEEEEDEDEDS
;
A
#
# COMPACT_ATOMS: atom_id res chain seq x y z
N GLY A 1 -19.98 -23.54 -46.45
CA GLY A 1 -19.64 -22.20 -46.96
C GLY A 1 -20.93 -21.46 -47.22
N LEU A 2 -21.09 -20.28 -46.64
CA LEU A 2 -22.24 -19.39 -46.86
C LEU A 2 -21.67 -18.09 -47.45
N GLN A 3 -22.10 -17.77 -48.67
CA GLN A 3 -21.65 -16.62 -49.45
C GLN A 3 -22.61 -15.46 -49.21
N TRP A 4 -22.08 -14.30 -48.84
CA TRP A 4 -22.86 -13.09 -48.57
C TRP A 4 -23.08 -12.29 -49.85
N LEU A 5 -24.30 -11.82 -50.08
CA LEU A 5 -24.68 -10.89 -51.15
C LEU A 5 -24.97 -9.50 -50.54
N LEU A 6 -24.60 -8.45 -51.28
CA LEU A 6 -24.71 -7.06 -50.86
C LEU A 6 -26.14 -6.54 -51.16
N LEU A 7 -26.84 -6.08 -50.12
CA LEU A 7 -28.18 -5.48 -50.23
C LEU A 7 -28.10 -4.01 -50.67
N ALA A 8 -29.05 -3.59 -51.52
CA ALA A 8 -29.17 -2.23 -52.02
C ALA A 8 -29.70 -1.26 -50.95
N GLN A 9 -29.43 0.03 -51.14
CA GLN A 9 -29.52 1.10 -50.14
C GLN A 9 -30.94 1.44 -49.66
N ASP A 10 -31.97 0.83 -50.26
CA ASP A 10 -33.39 1.17 -50.02
C ASP A 10 -34.10 0.22 -49.03
N GLU A 11 -33.45 -0.83 -48.54
CA GLU A 11 -34.04 -1.78 -47.56
C GLU A 11 -33.60 -1.54 -46.10
N VAL A 12 -33.03 -0.36 -45.79
CA VAL A 12 -32.66 0.03 -44.42
C VAL A 12 -33.69 1.01 -43.85
N ALA A 13 -34.54 0.56 -42.92
CA ALA A 13 -35.48 1.43 -42.22
C ALA A 13 -34.75 2.42 -41.27
N PRO A 14 -35.01 3.74 -41.35
CA PRO A 14 -34.45 4.71 -40.42
C PRO A 14 -35.49 5.06 -39.34
N SER A 15 -35.13 5.03 -38.07
CA SER A 15 -35.95 5.65 -37.01
C SER A 15 -35.14 5.95 -35.76
N THR A 16 -34.57 7.15 -35.69
CA THR A 16 -34.29 7.85 -34.43
C THR A 16 -35.44 8.80 -34.14
N THR A 17 -35.99 8.77 -32.92
CA THR A 17 -36.80 9.88 -32.41
C THR A 17 -36.45 10.16 -30.95
N SER A 18 -35.96 11.38 -30.74
CA SER A 18 -35.89 12.10 -29.47
C SER A 18 -37.30 12.53 -29.06
N VAL A 19 -37.65 12.43 -27.76
CA VAL A 19 -38.74 13.24 -27.17
C VAL A 19 -38.41 13.62 -25.73
N ASP A 20 -38.35 14.93 -25.51
CA ASP A 20 -38.34 15.65 -24.23
C ASP A 20 -39.73 15.70 -23.56
N GLY A 21 -39.73 15.69 -22.21
CA GLY A 21 -40.35 16.76 -21.40
C GLY A 21 -41.89 16.89 -21.22
N ARG A 22 -42.34 16.44 -20.03
CA ARG A 22 -43.24 17.12 -19.04
C ARG A 22 -44.78 16.89 -19.02
N ARG A 23 -45.20 16.37 -17.85
CA ARG A 23 -46.36 16.65 -16.92
C ARG A 23 -47.79 16.60 -17.52
N THR A 24 -48.81 15.95 -16.93
CA THR A 24 -49.34 16.03 -15.55
C THR A 24 -50.36 14.90 -15.23
N HIS A 25 -50.63 14.74 -13.93
CA HIS A 25 -51.89 14.34 -13.26
C HIS A 25 -52.24 12.86 -12.98
N ARG A 26 -52.64 12.70 -11.72
CA ARG A 26 -52.98 11.54 -10.90
C ARG A 26 -54.50 11.47 -10.79
N LEU A 27 -55.12 10.33 -11.07
CA LEU A 27 -56.48 10.01 -10.59
C LEU A 27 -56.55 8.53 -10.18
N LYS A 28 -57.01 8.32 -8.94
CA LYS A 28 -57.47 7.06 -8.34
C LYS A 28 -58.81 6.68 -8.97
N LEU A 29 -59.11 5.38 -9.08
CA LEU A 29 -60.49 4.90 -9.22
C LEU A 29 -60.81 3.99 -8.02
N GLU A 30 -61.89 4.34 -7.33
CA GLU A 30 -62.46 3.69 -6.17
C GLU A 30 -63.32 2.47 -6.54
N HIS A 31 -63.54 1.65 -5.51
CA HIS A 31 -64.58 0.64 -5.38
C HIS A 31 -65.97 1.09 -5.86
N GLN A 32 -66.72 0.17 -6.46
CA GLN A 32 -68.18 0.16 -6.35
C GLN A 32 -68.70 -1.26 -6.05
N SER A 33 -69.78 -1.24 -5.28
CA SER A 33 -70.38 -2.26 -4.46
C SER A 33 -71.49 -3.06 -5.15
N ILE A 34 -71.79 -4.21 -4.53
CA ILE A 34 -72.91 -5.14 -4.71
C ILE A 34 -74.28 -4.44 -4.72
N PRO A 35 -75.29 -5.03 -5.38
CA PRO A 35 -76.57 -5.23 -4.69
C PRO A 35 -77.19 -6.62 -4.92
N ASP A 36 -77.95 -7.06 -3.91
CA ASP A 36 -78.73 -8.29 -3.83
C ASP A 36 -80.21 -8.08 -4.22
N ASP A 37 -80.80 -9.20 -4.66
CA ASP A 37 -82.17 -9.71 -4.44
C ASP A 37 -83.32 -9.54 -5.46
N THR A 38 -84.16 -10.59 -5.45
CA THR A 38 -85.55 -10.81 -5.88
C THR A 38 -85.81 -11.56 -7.20
N GLY A 39 -86.38 -12.77 -7.08
CA GLY A 39 -86.64 -13.72 -8.18
C GLY A 39 -88.00 -13.63 -8.86
N VAL A 40 -88.32 -14.63 -9.70
CA VAL A 40 -89.67 -15.13 -10.13
C VAL A 40 -89.48 -16.40 -11.02
N ARG A 41 -90.49 -17.29 -11.03
CA ARG A 41 -90.54 -18.68 -11.56
C ARG A 41 -90.79 -18.85 -13.08
N CYS A 42 -90.30 -19.99 -13.63
CA CYS A 42 -90.83 -21.01 -14.60
C CYS A 42 -91.67 -20.60 -15.86
N PRO A 43 -91.56 -21.33 -17.02
CA PRO A 43 -92.07 -22.71 -17.18
C PRO A 43 -91.27 -23.71 -18.07
N LEU A 44 -91.79 -24.96 -18.05
CA LEU A 44 -91.29 -26.29 -18.48
C LEU A 44 -91.28 -26.55 -20.00
N THR A 45 -90.41 -27.48 -20.44
CA THR A 45 -90.53 -28.57 -21.47
C THR A 45 -89.18 -28.76 -22.18
N GLY A 46 -88.64 -29.92 -22.55
CA GLY A 46 -88.93 -31.34 -22.39
C GLY A 46 -87.75 -32.10 -23.05
N ASN A 47 -87.46 -33.32 -22.57
CA ASN A 47 -86.75 -34.43 -23.24
C ASN A 47 -85.24 -34.30 -23.59
N SER A 48 -84.41 -35.04 -22.85
CA SER A 48 -83.33 -35.95 -23.32
C SER A 48 -82.21 -36.04 -22.26
N LEU A 49 -82.34 -36.99 -21.33
CA LEU A 49 -81.40 -37.23 -20.23
C LEU A 49 -80.11 -37.97 -20.66
N GLN A 50 -79.96 -38.28 -21.96
CA GLN A 50 -78.76 -38.91 -22.52
C GLN A 50 -77.84 -37.90 -23.23
N ASP A 51 -78.36 -36.92 -23.98
CA ASP A 51 -77.53 -35.88 -24.63
C ASP A 51 -76.78 -34.97 -23.64
N ALA A 52 -77.35 -34.74 -22.46
CA ALA A 52 -76.72 -33.89 -21.43
C ALA A 52 -75.46 -34.52 -20.82
N ASN A 53 -75.36 -35.86 -20.81
CA ASN A 53 -74.22 -36.58 -20.26
C ASN A 53 -73.09 -36.70 -21.29
N ASP A 54 -73.41 -36.93 -22.56
CA ASP A 54 -72.44 -36.95 -23.65
C ASP A 54 -71.86 -35.55 -23.93
N ALA A 55 -72.69 -34.51 -23.89
CA ALA A 55 -72.23 -33.12 -23.98
C ALA A 55 -71.34 -32.69 -22.78
N LYS A 56 -71.53 -33.29 -21.60
CA LYS A 56 -70.65 -33.07 -20.43
C LYS A 56 -69.33 -33.80 -20.59
N LEU A 57 -69.33 -35.01 -21.13
CA LEU A 57 -68.13 -35.79 -21.38
C LEU A 57 -67.24 -35.14 -22.45
N LEU A 58 -67.83 -34.66 -23.55
CA LEU A 58 -67.12 -33.91 -24.60
C LEU A 58 -66.49 -32.63 -24.05
N ARG A 59 -67.22 -31.84 -23.25
CA ARG A 59 -66.67 -30.64 -22.58
C ARG A 59 -65.52 -30.97 -21.63
N LYS A 60 -65.55 -32.13 -20.96
CA LYS A 60 -64.47 -32.57 -20.06
C LYS A 60 -63.22 -32.97 -20.85
N LEU A 61 -63.37 -33.66 -21.97
CA LEU A 61 -62.26 -34.02 -22.85
C LEU A 61 -61.66 -32.78 -23.55
N GLU A 62 -62.50 -31.85 -24.00
CA GLU A 62 -62.08 -30.57 -24.57
C GLU A 62 -61.32 -29.73 -23.53
N ALA A 63 -61.84 -29.62 -22.30
CA ALA A 63 -61.15 -28.92 -21.21
C ALA A 63 -59.80 -29.58 -20.84
N GLN A 64 -59.71 -30.91 -20.91
CA GLN A 64 -58.47 -31.65 -20.66
C GLN A 64 -57.44 -31.41 -21.78
N GLU A 65 -57.88 -31.36 -23.05
CA GLU A 65 -56.99 -31.06 -24.18
C GLU A 65 -56.52 -29.59 -24.15
N ILE A 66 -57.40 -28.65 -23.82
CA ILE A 66 -57.05 -27.23 -23.59
C ILE A 66 -56.05 -27.10 -22.44
N ALA A 67 -56.24 -27.85 -21.34
CA ALA A 67 -55.30 -27.86 -20.22
C ALA A 67 -53.92 -28.42 -20.63
N ARG A 68 -53.89 -29.47 -21.48
CA ARG A 68 -52.66 -30.04 -22.03
C ARG A 68 -51.93 -29.05 -22.94
N GLN A 69 -52.64 -28.36 -23.82
CA GLN A 69 -52.08 -27.33 -24.70
C GLN A 69 -51.57 -26.11 -23.89
N ALA A 70 -52.30 -25.68 -22.87
CA ALA A 70 -51.87 -24.61 -21.96
C ALA A 70 -50.58 -25.00 -21.21
N ALA A 71 -50.45 -26.25 -20.78
CA ALA A 71 -49.22 -26.77 -20.15
C ALA A 71 -48.03 -26.76 -21.13
N GLN A 72 -48.25 -27.17 -22.39
CA GLN A 72 -47.21 -27.11 -23.44
C GLN A 72 -46.78 -25.69 -23.77
N ILE A 73 -47.73 -24.75 -23.90
CA ILE A 73 -47.44 -23.32 -24.14
C ILE A 73 -46.67 -22.73 -22.96
N LYS A 74 -47.03 -23.08 -21.71
CA LYS A 74 -46.30 -22.64 -20.50
C LYS A 74 -44.86 -23.15 -20.50
N MET A 75 -44.64 -24.40 -20.91
CA MET A 75 -43.30 -24.97 -21.06
C MET A 75 -42.49 -24.27 -22.17
N LYS A 76 -43.10 -24.02 -23.33
CA LYS A 76 -42.45 -23.31 -24.44
C LYS A 76 -42.06 -21.87 -24.05
N ARG A 77 -42.95 -21.12 -23.40
CA ARG A 77 -42.67 -19.77 -22.86
C ARG A 77 -41.56 -19.78 -21.81
N LYS A 78 -41.46 -20.82 -20.99
CA LYS A 78 -40.37 -20.97 -20.02
C LYS A 78 -39.02 -21.16 -20.72
N LEU A 79 -38.97 -21.98 -21.77
CA LEU A 79 -37.76 -22.18 -22.58
C LEU A 79 -37.36 -20.92 -23.33
N GLU A 80 -38.32 -20.22 -23.94
CA GLU A 80 -38.08 -18.96 -24.65
C GLU A 80 -37.57 -17.87 -23.71
N LYS A 81 -38.16 -17.73 -22.52
CA LYS A 81 -37.68 -16.79 -21.49
C LYS A 81 -36.27 -17.14 -21.01
N GLN A 82 -35.92 -18.43 -20.92
CA GLN A 82 -34.55 -18.85 -20.61
C GLN A 82 -33.56 -18.54 -21.75
N ALA A 83 -33.98 -18.70 -23.01
CA ALA A 83 -33.16 -18.36 -24.17
C ALA A 83 -32.86 -16.86 -24.23
N ILE A 84 -33.87 -16.01 -24.06
CA ILE A 84 -33.71 -14.55 -24.01
C ILE A 84 -32.79 -14.13 -22.85
N ALA A 85 -32.94 -14.75 -21.67
CA ALA A 85 -32.07 -14.48 -20.54
C ALA A 85 -30.61 -14.90 -20.77
N ARG A 86 -30.36 -15.98 -21.52
CA ARG A 86 -29.01 -16.41 -21.90
C ARG A 86 -28.40 -15.44 -22.93
N ALA A 87 -29.16 -15.08 -23.97
CA ALA A 87 -28.74 -14.10 -24.96
C ALA A 87 -28.40 -12.73 -24.33
N ALA A 88 -29.23 -12.25 -23.40
CA ALA A 88 -28.96 -11.00 -22.67
C ALA A 88 -27.69 -11.07 -21.81
N LYS A 89 -27.38 -12.23 -21.21
CA LYS A 89 -26.14 -12.43 -20.46
C LYS A 89 -24.92 -12.46 -21.37
N GLU A 90 -25.03 -13.06 -22.56
CA GLU A 90 -23.95 -13.10 -23.55
C GLU A 90 -23.67 -11.72 -24.15
N GLU A 91 -24.70 -10.94 -24.49
CA GLU A 91 -24.51 -9.58 -25.00
C GLU A 91 -23.86 -8.67 -23.96
N LYS A 92 -24.27 -8.78 -22.68
CA LYS A 92 -23.64 -8.04 -21.59
C LYS A 92 -22.16 -8.41 -21.41
N LYS A 93 -21.79 -9.68 -21.59
CA LYS A 93 -20.38 -10.12 -21.60
C LYS A 93 -19.62 -9.53 -22.78
N ARG A 94 -20.22 -9.52 -23.98
CA ARG A 94 -19.61 -8.94 -25.19
C ARG A 94 -19.36 -7.45 -25.05
N GLN A 95 -20.34 -6.72 -24.52
CA GLN A 95 -20.22 -5.29 -24.24
C GLN A 95 -19.15 -4.98 -23.18
N ALA A 96 -19.04 -5.81 -22.13
CA ALA A 96 -18.00 -5.68 -21.12
C ALA A 96 -16.59 -5.92 -21.68
N MET A 97 -16.43 -6.88 -22.59
CA MET A 97 -15.17 -7.15 -23.28
C MET A 97 -14.72 -5.97 -24.15
N MET A 98 -15.63 -5.41 -24.97
CA MET A 98 -15.34 -4.24 -25.80
C MET A 98 -14.94 -3.01 -24.96
N ALA A 99 -15.66 -2.76 -23.86
CA ALA A 99 -15.34 -1.66 -22.95
C ALA A 99 -14.00 -1.86 -22.20
N ALA A 100 -13.61 -3.11 -21.93
CA ALA A 100 -12.30 -3.42 -21.35
C ALA A 100 -11.17 -3.20 -22.36
N GLU A 101 -11.38 -3.55 -23.63
CA GLU A 101 -10.40 -3.34 -24.70
C GLU A 101 -10.16 -1.84 -24.98
N GLU A 102 -11.21 -1.02 -25.03
CA GLU A 102 -11.06 0.44 -25.18
C GLU A 102 -10.29 1.07 -24.00
N ARG A 103 -10.55 0.61 -22.77
CA ARG A 103 -9.81 1.07 -21.59
C ARG A 103 -8.34 0.68 -21.65
N ARG A 104 -8.03 -0.50 -22.19
CA ARG A 104 -6.64 -0.93 -22.39
C ARG A 104 -5.94 -0.04 -23.42
N LYS A 105 -6.57 0.22 -24.57
CA LYS A 105 -6.01 1.13 -25.60
C LYS A 105 -5.73 2.53 -25.06
N LYS A 106 -6.68 3.13 -24.33
CA LYS A 106 -6.50 4.45 -23.69
C LYS A 106 -5.37 4.48 -22.67
N ARG A 107 -5.14 3.38 -21.93
CA ARG A 107 -4.01 3.26 -20.99
C ARG A 107 -2.67 3.18 -21.73
N GLU A 108 -2.62 2.44 -22.84
CA GLU A 108 -1.42 2.33 -23.68
C GLU A 108 -1.09 3.67 -24.36
N GLU A 109 -2.07 4.38 -24.90
CA GLU A 109 -1.90 5.74 -25.45
C GLU A 109 -1.40 6.74 -24.40
N MET A 110 -1.93 6.68 -23.17
CA MET A 110 -1.48 7.55 -22.07
C MET A 110 -0.04 7.25 -21.62
N LYS A 111 0.40 5.97 -21.68
CA LYS A 111 1.79 5.61 -21.41
C LYS A 111 2.73 6.18 -22.48
N ILE A 112 2.35 6.06 -23.75
CA ILE A 112 3.11 6.61 -24.89
C ILE A 112 3.21 8.14 -24.77
N PHE A 113 2.10 8.82 -24.44
CA PHE A 113 2.09 10.27 -24.25
C PHE A 113 3.01 10.72 -23.11
N LYS A 114 2.94 10.05 -21.94
CA LYS A 114 3.83 10.35 -20.80
C LYS A 114 5.30 10.11 -21.14
N GLN A 115 5.60 9.07 -21.92
CA GLN A 115 6.95 8.76 -22.36
C GLN A 115 7.48 9.83 -23.34
N GLN A 116 6.65 10.27 -24.29
CA GLN A 116 6.98 11.39 -25.18
C GLN A 116 7.22 12.70 -24.41
N GLU A 117 6.42 12.98 -23.37
CA GLU A 117 6.61 14.16 -22.53
C GLU A 117 7.92 14.11 -21.72
N LYS A 118 8.26 12.94 -21.15
CA LYS A 118 9.56 12.73 -20.48
C LYS A 118 10.74 12.97 -21.41
N ILE A 119 10.67 12.47 -22.66
CA ILE A 119 11.71 12.70 -23.67
C ILE A 119 11.85 14.20 -23.99
N LYS A 120 10.74 14.92 -24.16
CA LYS A 120 10.75 16.37 -24.40
C LYS A 120 11.34 17.15 -23.23
N ARG A 121 11.03 16.78 -21.98
CA ARG A 121 11.64 17.40 -20.78
C ARG A 121 13.14 17.15 -20.70
N ILE A 122 13.59 15.93 -20.98
CA ILE A 122 15.02 15.60 -21.00
C ILE A 122 15.76 16.40 -22.09
N GLN A 123 15.17 16.53 -23.28
CA GLN A 123 15.72 17.34 -24.37
C GLN A 123 15.81 18.83 -23.99
N HIS A 124 14.77 19.38 -23.35
CA HIS A 124 14.78 20.76 -22.86
C HIS A 124 15.88 20.99 -21.81
N ILE A 125 16.02 20.10 -20.83
CA ILE A 125 17.07 20.18 -19.80
C ILE A 125 18.46 20.06 -20.43
N ARG A 126 18.63 19.20 -21.45
CA ARG A 126 19.91 19.05 -22.16
C ARG A 126 20.26 20.34 -22.92
N MET A 127 19.29 20.93 -23.62
CA MET A 127 19.45 22.19 -24.34
C MET A 127 19.76 23.36 -23.39
N GLU A 128 19.11 23.41 -22.23
CA GLU A 128 19.36 24.44 -21.21
C GLU A 128 20.74 24.28 -20.55
N LYS A 129 21.17 23.05 -20.25
CA LYS A 129 22.53 22.76 -19.76
C LYS A 129 23.61 23.14 -20.78
N GLU A 130 23.35 22.89 -22.06
CA GLU A 130 24.26 23.27 -23.15
C GLU A 130 24.35 24.80 -23.30
N LEU A 131 23.21 25.51 -23.23
CA LEU A 131 23.18 26.97 -23.27
C LEU A 131 23.91 27.59 -22.06
N ARG A 132 23.70 27.06 -20.84
CA ARG A 132 24.41 27.51 -19.63
C ARG A 132 25.91 27.24 -19.71
N ALA A 133 26.33 26.10 -20.27
CA ALA A 133 27.73 25.80 -20.49
C ALA A 133 28.39 26.77 -21.50
N GLN A 134 27.67 27.15 -22.56
CA GLN A 134 28.13 28.15 -23.52
C GLN A 134 28.27 29.54 -22.88
N GLN A 135 27.30 29.98 -22.06
CA GLN A 135 27.36 31.25 -21.33
C GLN A 135 28.57 31.32 -20.39
N VAL A 136 28.88 30.24 -19.65
CA VAL A 136 30.06 30.17 -18.76
C VAL A 136 31.37 30.22 -19.54
N LEU A 137 31.43 29.59 -20.73
CA LEU A 137 32.60 29.66 -21.61
C LEU A 137 32.82 31.07 -22.19
N GLU A 138 31.74 31.75 -22.58
CA GLU A 138 31.78 33.11 -23.10
C GLU A 138 32.18 34.12 -22.02
N GLU A 139 31.64 33.98 -20.80
CA GLU A 139 32.01 34.79 -19.64
C GLU A 139 33.49 34.59 -19.26
N LYS A 140 34.00 33.35 -19.32
CA LYS A 140 35.43 33.06 -19.16
C LYS A 140 36.29 33.70 -20.25
N ARG A 141 35.82 33.80 -21.49
CA ARG A 141 36.52 34.52 -22.57
C ARG A 141 36.56 36.02 -22.29
N LYS A 142 35.41 36.63 -21.97
CA LYS A 142 35.31 38.06 -21.62
C LYS A 142 36.16 38.43 -20.41
N ARG A 143 36.23 37.57 -19.39
CA ARG A 143 37.09 37.78 -18.22
C ARG A 143 38.59 37.69 -18.54
N LYS A 144 38.99 36.79 -19.46
CA LYS A 144 40.38 36.72 -19.96
C LYS A 144 40.75 37.94 -20.80
N GLU A 145 39.82 38.42 -21.63
CA GLU A 145 39.99 39.62 -22.45
C GLU A 145 40.06 40.89 -21.59
N ALA A 146 39.20 41.03 -20.58
CA ALA A 146 39.27 42.12 -19.60
C ALA A 146 40.59 42.12 -18.82
N ALA A 147 41.09 40.95 -18.42
CA ALA A 147 42.38 40.82 -17.75
C ALA A 147 43.57 41.16 -18.68
N ALA A 148 43.46 40.91 -19.99
CA ALA A 148 44.45 41.32 -20.97
C ALA A 148 44.41 42.83 -21.23
N ASN A 149 43.23 43.42 -21.36
CA ASN A 149 43.03 44.86 -21.52
C ASN A 149 43.49 45.66 -20.29
N ALA A 150 43.26 45.14 -19.07
CA ALA A 150 43.77 45.76 -17.85
C ALA A 150 45.30 45.81 -17.82
N LYS A 151 45.97 44.73 -18.25
CA LYS A 151 47.43 44.70 -18.37
C LYS A 151 47.95 45.65 -19.45
N LEU A 152 47.24 45.76 -20.59
CA LEU A 152 47.59 46.71 -21.64
C LEU A 152 47.49 48.16 -21.14
N LEU A 153 46.43 48.49 -20.40
CA LEU A 153 46.23 49.82 -19.83
C LEU A 153 47.28 50.15 -18.74
N GLU A 154 47.67 49.16 -17.93
CA GLU A 154 48.75 49.29 -16.94
C GLU A 154 50.12 49.49 -17.61
N THR A 155 50.37 48.84 -18.74
CA THR A 155 51.58 49.08 -19.55
C THR A 155 51.57 50.44 -20.24
N GLN A 156 50.41 50.95 -20.68
CA GLN A 156 50.27 52.31 -21.19
C GLN A 156 50.58 53.34 -20.10
N LYS A 157 50.01 53.20 -18.90
CA LYS A 157 50.31 54.09 -17.76
C LYS A 157 51.79 54.06 -17.36
N ARG A 158 52.44 52.89 -17.41
CA ARG A 158 53.90 52.76 -17.21
C ARG A 158 54.71 53.43 -18.31
N ASN A 159 54.20 53.50 -19.54
CA ASN A 159 54.87 54.19 -20.63
C ASN A 159 54.68 55.71 -20.54
N GLU A 160 53.48 56.18 -20.17
CA GLU A 160 53.22 57.59 -19.86
C GLU A 160 54.05 58.08 -18.67
N GLU A 161 54.24 57.25 -17.63
CA GLU A 161 55.13 57.53 -16.49
C GLU A 161 56.61 57.61 -16.94
N LYS A 162 57.02 56.76 -17.90
CA LYS A 162 58.35 56.84 -18.53
C LYS A 162 58.49 58.05 -19.44
N GLU A 163 57.40 58.54 -20.04
CA GLU A 163 57.37 59.73 -20.88
C GLU A 163 57.48 61.01 -20.05
N ILE A 164 56.82 61.04 -18.89
CA ILE A 164 57.01 62.08 -17.86
C ILE A 164 58.44 62.05 -17.30
N ARG A 165 59.01 60.87 -17.04
CA ARG A 165 60.44 60.73 -16.68
C ARG A 165 61.39 61.12 -17.82
N ARG A 166 61.00 60.95 -19.09
CA ARG A 166 61.76 61.43 -20.25
C ARG A 166 61.69 62.95 -20.37
N LEU A 167 60.54 63.57 -20.13
CA LEU A 167 60.41 65.03 -20.09
C LEU A 167 61.24 65.61 -18.94
N GLN A 168 61.29 64.92 -17.80
CA GLN A 168 62.15 65.27 -16.66
C GLN A 168 63.65 65.04 -16.96
N ALA A 169 64.00 64.01 -17.74
CA ALA A 169 65.37 63.72 -18.16
C ALA A 169 65.86 64.63 -19.30
N VAL A 170 65.00 65.08 -20.20
CA VAL A 170 65.36 66.02 -21.29
C VAL A 170 65.64 67.42 -20.73
N LEU A 171 64.94 67.83 -19.67
CA LEU A 171 65.26 69.06 -18.93
C LEU A 171 66.67 69.03 -18.31
N LEU A 172 67.13 67.84 -17.88
CA LEU A 172 68.50 67.58 -17.42
C LEU A 172 69.50 67.42 -18.58
N LYS A 173 69.08 66.80 -19.70
CA LYS A 173 69.92 66.52 -20.87
C LYS A 173 70.17 67.73 -21.76
N GLN A 174 69.34 68.77 -21.68
CA GLN A 174 69.60 70.06 -22.31
C GLN A 174 70.83 70.77 -21.69
N GLN A 175 71.27 70.31 -20.51
CA GLN A 175 72.53 70.70 -19.86
C GLN A 175 73.74 69.82 -20.26
N GLU A 176 73.51 68.71 -20.98
CA GLU A 176 74.56 67.76 -21.41
C GLU A 176 74.85 67.80 -22.93
N LEU A 177 74.09 68.61 -23.69
CA LEU A 177 74.34 68.90 -25.11
C LEU A 177 75.50 69.89 -25.35
N GLU A 178 76.41 70.07 -24.40
CA GLU A 178 77.72 70.72 -24.64
C GLU A 178 78.87 69.74 -24.88
N ARG A 179 78.64 68.42 -24.79
CA ARG A 179 79.72 67.43 -25.01
C ARG A 179 79.42 66.45 -26.13
N HIS A 180 79.11 67.01 -27.29
CA HIS A 180 79.11 66.34 -28.58
C HIS A 180 80.55 66.03 -29.04
N LYS A 181 81.18 65.04 -28.41
CA LYS A 181 82.34 64.35 -28.97
C LYS A 181 82.13 62.84 -28.87
N LEU A 182 82.40 62.18 -29.99
CA LEU A 182 82.49 60.74 -30.19
C LEU A 182 81.19 59.96 -30.41
N GLU A 183 80.55 60.39 -31.50
CA GLU A 183 80.00 59.53 -32.55
C GLU A 183 81.05 58.51 -33.09
N MET A 184 81.62 57.67 -32.24
CA MET A 184 82.50 56.52 -32.59
C MET A 184 82.20 55.26 -31.78
N GLU A 185 81.12 55.24 -30.97
CA GLU A 185 80.73 54.11 -30.13
C GLU A 185 79.55 53.28 -30.70
N ARG A 186 78.90 53.77 -31.76
CA ARG A 186 77.71 53.15 -32.37
C ARG A 186 78.00 51.95 -33.29
N GLU A 187 79.27 51.61 -33.50
CA GLU A 187 79.67 50.50 -34.37
C GLU A 187 80.12 49.27 -33.58
N ARG A 188 80.77 49.44 -32.41
CA ARG A 188 81.05 48.34 -31.45
C ARG A 188 79.77 47.80 -30.80
N GLN A 189 78.80 48.68 -30.54
CA GLN A 189 77.49 48.32 -29.97
C GLN A 189 76.67 47.40 -30.87
N ARG A 190 76.84 47.45 -32.20
CA ARG A 190 76.09 46.58 -33.14
C ARG A 190 76.59 45.14 -33.10
N GLN A 191 77.90 44.93 -32.97
CA GLN A 191 78.48 43.59 -32.83
C GLN A 191 78.23 43.01 -31.43
N HIS A 192 78.31 43.83 -30.38
CA HIS A 192 77.96 43.41 -29.02
C HIS A 192 76.46 43.10 -28.88
N MET A 193 75.58 43.89 -29.49
CA MET A 193 74.14 43.64 -29.55
C MET A 193 73.80 42.34 -30.30
N MET A 194 74.53 42.02 -31.37
CA MET A 194 74.34 40.77 -32.12
C MET A 194 74.70 39.55 -31.25
N LEU A 195 75.82 39.59 -30.54
CA LEU A 195 76.25 38.52 -29.64
C LEU A 195 75.32 38.37 -28.43
N VAL A 196 74.93 39.48 -27.79
CA VAL A 196 73.97 39.49 -26.68
C VAL A 196 72.62 38.94 -27.13
N LYS A 197 72.12 39.34 -28.31
CA LYS A 197 70.86 38.83 -28.88
C LYS A 197 70.95 37.34 -29.23
N ALA A 198 72.11 36.84 -29.64
CA ALA A 198 72.34 35.41 -29.87
C ALA A 198 72.33 34.62 -28.55
N VAL A 199 72.98 35.12 -27.50
CA VAL A 199 72.99 34.51 -26.15
C VAL A 199 71.58 34.56 -25.53
N GLU A 200 70.85 35.65 -25.68
CA GLU A 200 69.46 35.76 -25.22
C GLU A 200 68.51 34.83 -25.99
N ALA A 201 68.75 34.60 -27.28
CA ALA A 201 67.99 33.66 -28.08
C ALA A 201 68.24 32.21 -27.65
N GLN A 202 69.51 31.85 -27.34
CA GLN A 202 69.85 30.54 -26.79
C GLN A 202 69.22 30.34 -25.40
N ARG A 203 69.32 31.33 -24.51
CA ARG A 203 68.71 31.26 -23.17
C ARG A 203 67.18 31.11 -23.25
N LYS A 204 66.53 31.78 -24.21
CA LYS A 204 65.07 31.68 -24.43
C LYS A 204 64.66 30.34 -25.06
N ALA A 205 65.53 29.72 -25.86
CA ALA A 205 65.31 28.37 -26.38
C ALA A 205 65.45 27.32 -25.28
N GLU A 206 66.49 27.43 -24.44
CA GLU A 206 66.74 26.56 -23.28
C GLU A 206 65.61 26.67 -22.23
N GLU A 207 65.13 27.88 -21.93
CA GLU A 207 64.00 28.10 -21.02
C GLU A 207 62.69 27.49 -21.55
N LYS A 208 62.45 27.55 -22.87
CA LYS A 208 61.31 26.88 -23.50
C LYS A 208 61.42 25.37 -23.44
N GLU A 209 62.62 24.81 -23.54
CA GLU A 209 62.84 23.39 -23.41
C GLU A 209 62.61 22.93 -21.96
N ARG A 210 63.13 23.65 -20.98
CA ARG A 210 62.86 23.40 -19.55
C ARG A 210 61.37 23.45 -19.21
N LEU A 211 60.64 24.44 -19.74
CA LEU A 211 59.19 24.55 -19.53
C LEU A 211 58.43 23.39 -20.19
N LYS A 212 58.90 22.90 -21.35
CA LYS A 212 58.33 21.71 -22.01
C LYS A 212 58.57 20.44 -21.18
N GLN A 213 59.79 20.27 -20.66
CA GLN A 213 60.14 19.16 -19.77
C GLN A 213 59.31 19.19 -18.47
N GLU A 214 59.17 20.35 -17.83
CA GLU A 214 58.35 20.50 -16.61
C GLU A 214 56.86 20.20 -16.89
N ARG A 215 56.34 20.63 -18.04
CA ARG A 215 54.96 20.33 -18.44
C ARG A 215 54.74 18.83 -18.66
N ASP A 216 55.71 18.14 -19.26
CA ASP A 216 55.59 16.72 -19.55
C ASP A 216 55.81 15.88 -18.27
N GLU A 217 56.69 16.29 -17.36
CA GLU A 217 56.83 15.70 -16.02
C GLU A 217 55.57 15.91 -15.16
N LYS A 218 54.97 17.11 -15.19
CA LYS A 218 53.69 17.38 -14.53
C LYS A 218 52.55 16.51 -15.08
N LYS A 219 52.55 16.18 -16.37
CA LYS A 219 51.60 15.21 -16.96
C LYS A 219 51.87 13.79 -16.47
N ARG A 220 53.12 13.39 -16.28
CA ARG A 220 53.47 12.06 -15.74
C ARG A 220 52.97 11.92 -14.30
N ILE A 221 53.30 12.89 -13.45
CA ILE A 221 52.84 12.93 -12.05
C ILE A 221 51.30 12.91 -11.97
N ASN A 222 50.60 13.65 -12.84
CA ASN A 222 49.14 13.65 -12.84
C ASN A 222 48.53 12.32 -13.34
N LYS A 223 49.19 11.64 -14.29
CA LYS A 223 48.80 10.28 -14.73
C LYS A 223 48.99 9.27 -13.61
N GLU A 224 50.10 9.34 -12.90
CA GLU A 224 50.42 8.48 -11.76
C GLU A 224 49.42 8.65 -10.61
N LYS A 225 49.16 9.90 -10.19
CA LYS A 225 48.12 10.21 -9.18
C LYS A 225 46.73 9.71 -9.57
N LYS A 226 46.36 9.79 -10.85
CA LYS A 226 45.09 9.28 -11.34
C LYS A 226 45.00 7.75 -11.29
N LEU A 227 46.11 7.06 -11.57
CA LEU A 227 46.18 5.60 -11.46
C LEU A 227 46.13 5.15 -10.00
N GLU A 228 46.82 5.85 -9.10
CA GLU A 228 46.81 5.57 -7.67
C GLU A 228 45.42 5.78 -7.06
N LEU A 229 44.73 6.87 -7.43
CA LEU A 229 43.36 7.11 -7.00
C LEU A 229 42.39 6.02 -7.50
N ARG A 230 42.55 5.56 -8.75
CA ARG A 230 41.79 4.42 -9.28
C ARG A 230 42.10 3.11 -8.55
N ARG A 231 43.35 2.90 -8.13
CA ARG A 231 43.75 1.72 -7.37
C ARG A 231 43.07 1.71 -6.01
N LEU A 232 43.09 2.84 -5.28
CA LEU A 232 42.41 3.00 -4.00
C LEU A 232 40.88 2.86 -4.12
N GLU A 233 40.29 3.40 -5.18
CA GLU A 233 38.85 3.27 -5.43
C GLU A 233 38.45 1.80 -5.71
N LEU A 234 39.28 1.07 -6.46
CA LEU A 234 39.07 -0.34 -6.75
C LEU A 234 39.25 -1.20 -5.49
N GLU A 235 40.22 -0.88 -4.64
CA GLU A 235 40.42 -1.53 -3.34
C GLU A 235 39.23 -1.29 -2.40
N LYS A 236 38.74 -0.05 -2.30
CA LYS A 236 37.51 0.28 -1.56
C LYS A 236 36.29 -0.48 -2.10
N ALA A 237 36.15 -0.57 -3.43
CA ALA A 237 35.06 -1.32 -4.06
C ALA A 237 35.17 -2.83 -3.82
N LYS A 238 36.40 -3.38 -3.75
CA LYS A 238 36.62 -4.78 -3.34
C LYS A 238 36.21 -5.00 -1.90
N GLU A 239 36.52 -4.06 -1.00
CA GLU A 239 36.12 -4.14 0.41
C GLU A 239 34.60 -4.09 0.57
N LEU A 240 33.93 -3.16 -0.14
CA LEU A 240 32.46 -3.06 -0.15
C LEU A 240 31.76 -4.27 -0.77
N LYS A 241 32.46 -5.04 -1.62
CA LYS A 241 31.96 -6.28 -2.23
C LYS A 241 32.29 -7.53 -1.40
N LYS A 242 33.09 -7.42 -0.34
CA LYS A 242 33.23 -8.54 0.58
C LYS A 242 31.86 -8.80 1.21
N PRO A 243 31.37 -10.05 1.21
CA PRO A 243 30.15 -10.38 1.93
C PRO A 243 30.36 -10.00 3.39
N ASN A 244 29.57 -9.04 3.88
CA ASN A 244 29.59 -8.69 5.29
C ASN A 244 28.92 -9.83 6.05
N GLU A 245 29.66 -10.48 6.94
CA GLU A 245 29.14 -11.59 7.72
C GLU A 245 28.33 -10.99 8.89
N ASP A 246 27.03 -10.79 8.67
CA ASP A 246 26.05 -10.24 9.63
C ASP A 246 25.98 -10.97 10.99
N MET A 247 26.70 -12.08 11.13
CA MET A 247 26.83 -12.85 12.37
C MET A 247 27.80 -12.24 13.39
N ARG A 248 28.54 -11.18 13.03
CA ARG A 248 29.51 -10.53 13.93
C ARG A 248 29.35 -9.00 13.89
N LEU A 249 28.31 -8.51 14.56
CA LEU A 249 28.20 -7.09 14.92
C LEU A 249 29.42 -6.71 15.79
N ALA A 250 30.30 -5.85 15.32
CA ALA A 250 31.47 -5.40 16.08
C ALA A 250 31.08 -4.59 17.35
N ASP A 251 29.90 -3.96 17.33
CA ASP A 251 29.35 -3.15 18.43
C ASP A 251 28.20 -3.90 19.13
N HIS A 252 28.54 -4.91 19.93
CA HIS A 252 27.55 -5.58 20.78
C HIS A 252 27.14 -4.64 21.93
N LYS A 253 26.06 -3.87 21.72
CA LYS A 253 25.32 -3.34 22.87
C LYS A 253 24.68 -4.52 23.60
N PRO A 254 24.88 -4.67 24.93
CA PRO A 254 24.14 -5.68 25.66
C PRO A 254 22.64 -5.46 25.46
N LEU A 255 21.89 -6.55 25.30
CA LEU A 255 20.43 -6.45 25.32
C LEU A 255 20.01 -5.81 26.65
N PRO A 256 19.00 -4.94 26.66
CA PRO A 256 18.46 -4.41 27.90
C PRO A 256 18.13 -5.54 28.86
N GLU A 257 18.58 -5.45 30.11
CA GLU A 257 18.15 -6.38 31.14
C GLU A 257 16.64 -6.19 31.38
N LEU A 258 15.85 -7.16 30.95
CA LEU A 258 14.41 -7.16 31.18
C LEU A 258 14.15 -7.60 32.62
N SER A 259 13.80 -6.66 33.49
CA SER A 259 13.37 -6.97 34.85
C SER A 259 12.09 -7.81 34.83
N CYS A 260 12.00 -8.81 35.70
CA CYS A 260 10.75 -9.54 35.92
C CYS A 260 9.62 -8.57 36.26
N MET A 261 8.41 -8.86 35.76
CA MET A 261 7.25 -8.00 36.05
C MET A 261 6.99 -7.95 37.57
N PRO A 262 6.86 -6.74 38.16
CA PRO A 262 6.60 -6.61 39.60
C PRO A 262 5.37 -7.41 40.04
N GLY A 263 5.51 -8.19 41.11
CA GLY A 263 4.42 -8.99 41.68
C GLY A 263 4.12 -10.31 40.95
N LEU A 264 4.81 -10.62 39.84
CA LEU A 264 4.72 -11.93 39.19
C LEU A 264 5.61 -12.94 39.92
N ILE A 265 4.98 -13.96 40.50
CA ILE A 265 5.65 -15.05 41.24
C ILE A 265 5.69 -16.32 40.37
N LEU A 266 4.82 -16.41 39.37
CA LEU A 266 4.72 -17.58 38.50
C LEU A 266 5.94 -17.67 37.55
N PRO A 267 6.55 -18.87 37.41
CA PRO A 267 7.51 -19.16 36.36
C PRO A 267 6.96 -18.90 34.95
N GLY A 268 7.86 -18.58 34.00
CA GLY A 268 7.50 -18.17 32.64
C GLY A 268 6.59 -19.14 31.89
N LYS A 269 6.75 -20.46 32.06
CA LYS A 269 5.86 -21.45 31.44
C LYS A 269 4.42 -21.35 31.98
N ILE A 270 4.26 -21.27 33.29
CA ILE A 270 2.93 -21.16 33.93
C ILE A 270 2.26 -19.86 33.53
N PHE A 271 3.04 -18.78 33.48
CA PHE A 271 2.57 -17.48 33.02
C PHE A 271 2.11 -17.51 31.55
N SER A 272 2.85 -18.21 30.68
CA SER A 272 2.45 -18.42 29.28
C SER A 272 1.10 -19.15 29.17
N ASP A 273 0.91 -20.22 29.95
CA ASP A 273 -0.35 -20.95 29.98
C ASP A 273 -1.50 -20.05 30.47
N CYS A 274 -1.26 -19.20 31.47
CA CYS A 274 -2.24 -18.21 31.93
C CYS A 274 -2.59 -17.18 30.85
N LEU A 275 -1.61 -16.68 30.10
CA LEU A 275 -1.86 -15.75 28.99
C LEU A 275 -2.69 -16.39 27.89
N MET A 276 -2.43 -17.66 27.57
CA MET A 276 -3.23 -18.40 26.61
C MET A 276 -4.69 -18.48 27.05
N VAL A 277 -4.94 -18.79 28.33
CA VAL A 277 -6.28 -18.81 28.93
C VAL A 277 -6.94 -17.43 28.87
N LEU A 278 -6.27 -16.37 29.34
CA LEU A 278 -6.82 -15.01 29.31
C LEU A 278 -7.14 -14.55 27.89
N GLN A 279 -6.26 -14.82 26.94
CA GLN A 279 -6.47 -14.44 25.55
C GLN A 279 -7.65 -15.19 24.95
N PHE A 280 -7.76 -16.50 25.21
CA PHE A 280 -8.90 -17.29 24.76
C PHE A 280 -10.23 -16.74 25.31
N LEU A 281 -10.30 -16.48 26.62
CA LEU A 281 -11.50 -15.94 27.26
C LEU A 281 -11.91 -14.58 26.70
N ARG A 282 -10.95 -13.70 26.43
CA ARG A 282 -11.22 -12.38 25.83
C ARG A 282 -11.79 -12.47 24.41
N ASN A 283 -11.37 -13.45 23.63
CA ASN A 283 -11.82 -13.59 22.24
C ASN A 283 -13.11 -14.42 22.12
N PHE A 284 -13.22 -15.50 22.90
CA PHE A 284 -14.25 -16.52 22.71
C PHE A 284 -15.11 -16.79 23.95
N GLY A 285 -14.82 -16.19 25.10
CA GLY A 285 -15.57 -16.41 26.34
C GLY A 285 -17.06 -16.09 26.19
N LYS A 286 -17.39 -14.98 25.51
CA LYS A 286 -18.78 -14.60 25.18
C LYS A 286 -19.46 -15.57 24.23
N VAL A 287 -18.72 -16.10 23.26
CA VAL A 287 -19.22 -17.06 22.26
C VAL A 287 -19.61 -18.38 22.93
N LEU A 288 -18.78 -18.83 23.87
CA LEU A 288 -18.98 -20.06 24.62
C LEU A 288 -19.87 -19.90 25.85
N LYS A 289 -20.33 -18.67 26.15
CA LYS A 289 -21.12 -18.34 27.35
C LYS A 289 -20.44 -18.78 28.65
N LEU A 290 -19.11 -18.66 28.70
CA LEU A 290 -18.37 -18.82 29.96
C LEU A 290 -18.77 -17.66 30.87
N ASP A 291 -19.06 -17.96 32.15
CA ASP A 291 -19.75 -17.05 33.07
C ASP A 291 -19.19 -15.60 33.10
N SER A 292 -20.09 -14.68 33.46
CA SER A 292 -20.04 -13.22 33.26
C SER A 292 -18.82 -12.46 33.79
N ASN A 293 -17.88 -13.12 34.48
CA ASN A 293 -16.65 -12.52 34.99
C ASN A 293 -15.44 -12.71 34.06
N SER A 294 -15.60 -13.38 32.91
CA SER A 294 -14.53 -13.61 31.92
C SER A 294 -13.84 -12.32 31.44
N ASP A 295 -14.59 -11.21 31.31
CA ASP A 295 -14.05 -9.90 30.91
C ASP A 295 -13.25 -9.20 32.04
N SER A 296 -13.56 -9.51 33.30
CA SER A 296 -12.89 -8.95 34.49
C SER A 296 -11.68 -9.77 34.95
N LEU A 297 -11.53 -11.01 34.47
CA LEU A 297 -10.45 -11.90 34.87
C LEU A 297 -9.10 -11.32 34.41
N THR A 298 -8.19 -11.18 35.37
CA THR A 298 -6.84 -10.69 35.14
C THR A 298 -5.80 -11.74 35.51
N ILE A 299 -4.56 -11.49 35.10
CA ILE A 299 -3.43 -12.36 35.47
C ILE A 299 -3.25 -12.47 36.99
N SER A 300 -3.59 -11.43 37.75
CA SER A 300 -3.51 -11.44 39.21
C SER A 300 -4.50 -12.45 39.81
N HIS A 301 -5.73 -12.50 39.30
CA HIS A 301 -6.73 -13.48 39.73
C HIS A 301 -6.30 -14.91 39.41
N LEU A 302 -5.77 -15.15 38.19
CA LEU A 302 -5.21 -16.46 37.83
C LEU A 302 -4.03 -16.83 38.71
N GLN A 303 -3.08 -15.93 38.96
CA GLN A 303 -1.94 -16.20 39.84
C GLN A 303 -2.40 -16.56 41.25
N GLN A 304 -3.32 -15.77 41.83
CA GLN A 304 -3.87 -16.03 43.14
C GLN A 304 -4.59 -17.38 43.19
N GLY A 305 -5.43 -17.69 42.19
CA GLY A 305 -6.17 -18.95 42.16
C GLY A 305 -5.29 -20.18 41.93
N LEU A 306 -4.28 -20.10 41.07
CA LEU A 306 -3.31 -21.18 40.91
C LEU A 306 -2.54 -21.47 42.21
N LEU A 307 -2.26 -20.42 43.00
CA LEU A 307 -1.62 -20.49 44.30
C LEU A 307 -2.59 -20.78 45.47
N ASN A 308 -3.90 -20.92 45.22
CA ASN A 308 -4.95 -21.06 46.24
C ASN A 308 -4.99 -19.92 47.27
N MET A 309 -4.81 -18.67 46.81
CA MET A 309 -4.80 -17.48 47.65
C MET A 309 -6.03 -16.61 47.35
N GLY A 310 -6.65 -16.08 48.41
CA GLY A 310 -7.72 -15.07 48.31
C GLY A 310 -8.94 -15.52 47.47
N ASP A 311 -9.63 -14.53 46.90
CA ASP A 311 -10.82 -14.74 46.06
C ASP A 311 -10.48 -15.38 44.70
N GLY A 312 -9.22 -15.23 44.25
CA GLY A 312 -8.60 -15.90 43.09
C GLY A 312 -8.90 -17.38 42.99
N MET A 313 -8.91 -18.08 44.14
CA MET A 313 -9.16 -19.52 44.19
C MET A 313 -10.55 -19.88 43.67
N HIS A 314 -11.57 -19.12 44.08
CA HIS A 314 -12.95 -19.37 43.69
C HIS A 314 -13.16 -19.04 42.21
N GLU A 315 -12.56 -17.95 41.73
CA GLU A 315 -12.68 -17.52 40.33
C GLU A 315 -12.07 -18.54 39.37
N VAL A 316 -10.89 -19.10 39.70
CA VAL A 316 -10.27 -20.17 38.90
C VAL A 316 -11.10 -21.46 38.95
N GLN A 317 -11.74 -21.76 40.09
CA GLN A 317 -12.58 -22.95 40.21
C GLN A 317 -13.87 -22.82 39.39
N ASP A 318 -14.51 -21.65 39.44
CA ASP A 318 -15.72 -21.38 38.66
C ASP A 318 -15.40 -21.39 37.17
N LEU A 319 -14.28 -20.78 36.78
CA LEU A 319 -13.78 -20.84 35.40
C LEU A 319 -13.57 -22.30 34.93
N LEU A 320 -12.96 -23.15 35.77
CA LEU A 320 -12.76 -24.56 35.45
C LEU A 320 -14.10 -25.28 35.23
N VAL A 321 -15.08 -25.04 36.09
CA VAL A 321 -16.43 -25.62 35.97
C VAL A 321 -17.09 -25.18 34.66
N SER A 322 -17.10 -23.88 34.35
CA SER A 322 -17.72 -23.37 33.12
C SER A 322 -17.01 -23.88 31.86
N MET A 323 -15.67 -23.88 31.84
CA MET A 323 -14.88 -24.38 30.71
C MET A 323 -15.08 -25.87 30.48
N LEU A 324 -15.05 -26.68 31.54
CA LEU A 324 -15.26 -28.12 31.42
C LEU A 324 -16.69 -28.44 30.97
N SER A 325 -17.68 -27.71 31.47
CA SER A 325 -19.07 -27.84 31.01
C SER A 325 -19.20 -27.57 29.51
N ALA A 326 -18.58 -26.49 29.04
CA ALA A 326 -18.54 -26.17 27.62
C ALA A 326 -17.84 -27.27 26.80
N ALA A 327 -16.70 -27.78 27.28
CA ALA A 327 -15.90 -28.79 26.58
C ALA A 327 -16.63 -30.15 26.50
N VAL A 328 -17.31 -30.57 27.57
CA VAL A 328 -18.14 -31.78 27.60
C VAL A 328 -19.34 -31.67 26.66
N CYS A 329 -19.89 -30.46 26.47
CA CYS A 329 -20.97 -30.24 25.51
C CYS A 329 -20.49 -30.23 24.06
N ASP A 330 -19.38 -29.54 23.77
CA ASP A 330 -18.80 -29.38 22.43
C ASP A 330 -17.32 -28.96 22.57
N PRO A 331 -16.34 -29.79 22.21
CA PRO A 331 -16.43 -30.91 21.25
C PRO A 331 -17.02 -32.23 21.80
N GLY A 332 -17.09 -32.39 23.12
CA GLY A 332 -17.59 -33.62 23.77
C GLY A 332 -16.59 -34.78 23.73
N ILE A 333 -17.00 -35.95 24.24
CA ILE A 333 -16.10 -37.11 24.37
C ILE A 333 -16.03 -37.93 23.05
N PRO A 334 -14.83 -38.33 22.59
CA PRO A 334 -14.65 -39.20 21.44
C PRO A 334 -15.39 -40.54 21.57
N ALA A 335 -15.89 -41.06 20.45
CA ALA A 335 -16.61 -42.32 20.43
C ALA A 335 -15.72 -43.48 20.93
N GLY A 336 -16.26 -44.31 21.83
CA GLY A 336 -15.56 -45.47 22.39
C GLY A 336 -14.78 -45.19 23.67
N CYS A 337 -14.67 -43.93 24.09
CA CYS A 337 -14.06 -43.56 25.37
C CYS A 337 -15.05 -43.66 26.54
N LYS A 338 -14.52 -43.75 27.77
CA LYS A 338 -15.34 -43.74 28.99
C LYS A 338 -16.04 -42.39 29.13
N SER A 339 -17.36 -42.39 29.23
CA SER A 339 -18.18 -41.17 29.37
C SER A 339 -19.16 -41.21 30.55
N LYS A 340 -18.93 -42.10 31.52
CA LYS A 340 -19.79 -42.28 32.70
C LYS A 340 -19.02 -42.04 33.99
N THR A 341 -19.68 -41.37 34.93
CA THR A 341 -19.20 -41.19 36.32
C THR A 341 -19.14 -42.53 37.06
N ILE A 342 -18.56 -42.53 38.25
CA ILE A 342 -18.53 -43.68 39.16
C ILE A 342 -19.93 -44.16 39.55
N LEU A 343 -20.91 -43.25 39.57
CA LEU A 343 -22.32 -43.55 39.82
C LEU A 343 -23.06 -44.08 38.58
N GLY A 344 -22.40 -44.08 37.41
CA GLY A 344 -22.94 -44.62 36.16
C GLY A 344 -23.65 -43.59 35.28
N ASP A 345 -23.72 -42.33 35.70
CA ASP A 345 -24.37 -41.25 34.95
C ASP A 345 -23.49 -40.77 33.80
N HIS A 346 -24.11 -40.49 32.65
CA HIS A 346 -23.39 -39.94 31.49
C HIS A 346 -22.97 -38.50 31.75
N LEU A 347 -21.76 -38.09 31.35
CA LEU A 347 -21.23 -36.75 31.68
C LEU A 347 -22.12 -35.59 31.22
N THR A 348 -22.82 -35.73 30.09
CA THR A 348 -23.75 -34.71 29.57
C THR A 348 -25.00 -34.54 30.42
N ASN A 349 -25.30 -35.50 31.30
CA ASN A 349 -26.49 -35.52 32.15
C ASN A 349 -26.18 -35.07 33.58
N VAL A 350 -24.90 -34.88 33.92
CA VAL A 350 -24.45 -34.48 35.25
C VAL A 350 -24.19 -32.98 35.23
N GLU A 351 -24.81 -32.25 36.16
CA GLU A 351 -24.49 -30.85 36.39
C GLU A 351 -23.10 -30.74 37.01
N ILE A 352 -22.18 -30.08 36.30
CA ILE A 352 -20.81 -29.89 36.77
C ILE A 352 -20.78 -28.77 37.81
N ASN A 353 -20.20 -29.05 38.96
CA ASN A 353 -20.03 -28.12 40.06
C ASN A 353 -18.67 -28.30 40.74
N ARG A 354 -18.39 -27.49 41.75
CA ARG A 354 -17.09 -27.45 42.44
C ARG A 354 -16.69 -28.79 43.09
N ASP A 355 -17.66 -29.62 43.46
CA ASP A 355 -17.44 -30.87 44.19
C ASP A 355 -17.16 -32.04 43.22
N ASN A 356 -17.82 -32.08 42.06
CA ASN A 356 -17.68 -33.17 41.09
C ASN A 356 -16.72 -32.86 39.92
N VAL A 357 -16.30 -31.59 39.74
CA VAL A 357 -15.46 -31.15 38.61
C VAL A 357 -14.17 -31.96 38.46
N SER A 358 -13.57 -32.43 39.56
CA SER A 358 -12.31 -33.19 39.50
C SER A 358 -12.48 -34.58 38.88
N GLU A 359 -13.59 -35.27 39.17
CA GLU A 359 -13.91 -36.58 38.57
C GLU A 359 -14.24 -36.42 37.09
N ILE A 360 -15.07 -35.43 36.75
CA ILE A 360 -15.49 -35.18 35.37
C ILE A 360 -14.29 -34.77 34.52
N LEU A 361 -13.42 -33.91 35.07
CA LEU A 361 -12.17 -33.50 34.44
C LEU A 361 -11.26 -34.70 34.19
N GLN A 362 -11.13 -35.60 35.17
CA GLN A 362 -10.34 -36.82 35.04
C GLN A 362 -10.82 -37.67 33.85
N ILE A 363 -12.13 -37.94 33.76
CA ILE A 363 -12.72 -38.72 32.67
C ILE A 363 -12.52 -38.02 31.31
N TYR A 364 -12.71 -36.70 31.28
CA TYR A 364 -12.51 -35.91 30.06
C TYR A 364 -11.05 -35.92 29.60
N MET A 365 -10.09 -35.72 30.50
CA MET A 365 -8.66 -35.75 30.15
C MET A 365 -8.19 -37.14 29.70
N GLU A 366 -8.66 -38.21 30.35
CA GLU A 366 -8.36 -39.60 29.96
C GLU A 366 -8.87 -39.97 28.55
N SER A 367 -9.86 -39.22 28.02
CA SER A 367 -10.43 -39.47 26.69
C SER A 367 -9.83 -38.65 25.56
N HIS A 368 -9.02 -37.64 25.86
CA HIS A 368 -8.51 -36.67 24.87
C HIS A 368 -6.99 -36.49 24.88
N SER A 369 -6.29 -36.91 25.94
CA SER A 369 -4.86 -36.63 26.09
C SER A 369 -3.97 -37.78 25.63
N ASP A 370 -3.27 -37.62 24.52
CA ASP A 370 -2.13 -38.48 24.13
C ASP A 370 -0.80 -38.05 24.81
N ASP A 371 -0.77 -36.87 25.44
CA ASP A 371 0.42 -36.36 26.15
C ASP A 371 0.68 -37.15 27.45
N PRO A 372 1.85 -37.80 27.59
CA PRO A 372 2.22 -38.53 28.81
C PRO A 372 2.19 -37.68 30.10
N ALA A 373 2.41 -36.37 30.02
CA ALA A 373 2.35 -35.48 31.18
C ALA A 373 0.91 -35.23 31.63
N LEU A 374 0.01 -34.90 30.70
CA LEU A 374 -1.43 -34.75 30.95
C LEU A 374 -2.08 -36.07 31.38
N ALA A 375 -1.68 -37.21 30.79
CA ALA A 375 -2.19 -38.52 31.19
C ALA A 375 -1.85 -38.86 32.65
N ARG A 376 -0.63 -38.59 33.11
CA ARG A 376 -0.26 -38.74 34.53
C ARG A 376 -1.05 -37.82 35.45
N LEU A 377 -1.35 -36.61 34.98
CA LEU A 377 -2.17 -35.66 35.72
C LEU A 377 -3.63 -36.12 35.82
N ALA A 378 -4.18 -36.67 34.74
CA ALA A 378 -5.50 -37.28 34.74
C ALA A 378 -5.60 -38.43 35.74
N VAL A 379 -4.59 -39.31 35.81
CA VAL A 379 -4.53 -40.37 36.84
C VAL A 379 -4.46 -39.80 38.26
N SER A 380 -3.72 -38.71 38.48
CA SER A 380 -3.63 -38.05 39.79
C SER A 380 -4.98 -37.53 40.29
N LEU A 381 -5.84 -37.03 39.39
CA LEU A 381 -7.17 -36.52 39.71
C LEU A 381 -8.11 -37.58 40.32
N LYS A 382 -7.84 -38.88 40.16
CA LYS A 382 -8.57 -39.97 40.84
C LYS A 382 -8.47 -39.90 42.37
N THR A 383 -7.38 -39.34 42.89
CA THR A 383 -7.06 -39.36 44.33
C THR A 383 -6.91 -37.97 44.92
N LYS A 384 -6.79 -36.94 44.07
CA LYS A 384 -6.56 -35.55 44.47
C LYS A 384 -7.54 -34.65 43.75
N ALA A 385 -8.22 -33.78 44.48
CA ALA A 385 -9.00 -32.71 43.85
C ALA A 385 -8.09 -31.78 43.04
N PHE A 386 -8.65 -31.11 42.02
CA PHE A 386 -7.93 -30.12 41.21
C PHE A 386 -7.13 -29.12 42.07
N GLN A 387 -7.72 -28.64 43.17
CA GLN A 387 -7.08 -27.65 44.06
C GLN A 387 -5.81 -28.13 44.76
N ALA A 388 -5.64 -29.44 44.94
CA ALA A 388 -4.48 -30.03 45.59
C ALA A 388 -3.27 -30.20 44.65
N HIS A 389 -3.41 -29.86 43.36
CA HIS A 389 -2.34 -29.94 42.38
C HIS A 389 -1.40 -28.73 42.43
N SER A 390 -0.21 -28.85 41.86
CA SER A 390 0.73 -27.72 41.78
C SER A 390 0.19 -26.60 40.88
N PRO A 391 0.63 -25.35 41.06
CA PRO A 391 0.28 -24.24 40.16
C PRO A 391 0.55 -24.55 38.68
N SER A 392 1.64 -25.27 38.40
CA SER A 392 1.99 -25.70 37.05
C SER A 392 1.00 -26.70 36.46
N GLN A 393 0.55 -27.67 37.27
CA GLN A 393 -0.43 -28.67 36.85
C GLN A 393 -1.81 -28.04 36.62
N LYS A 394 -2.24 -27.14 37.53
CA LYS A 394 -3.51 -26.41 37.37
C LYS A 394 -3.52 -25.55 36.10
N ALA A 395 -2.44 -24.81 35.84
CA ALA A 395 -2.32 -24.02 34.63
C ALA A 395 -2.32 -24.90 33.37
N ALA A 396 -1.63 -26.04 33.40
CA ALA A 396 -1.62 -27.00 32.30
C ALA A 396 -3.02 -27.58 32.01
N VAL A 397 -3.83 -27.84 33.05
CA VAL A 397 -5.24 -28.27 32.89
C VAL A 397 -6.08 -27.19 32.21
N LEU A 398 -5.99 -25.94 32.68
CA LEU A 398 -6.73 -24.84 32.05
C LEU A 398 -6.30 -24.63 30.59
N ALA A 399 -4.99 -24.71 30.34
CA ALA A 399 -4.42 -24.65 29.00
C ALA A 399 -4.91 -25.78 28.09
N PHE A 400 -4.96 -27.00 28.61
CA PHE A 400 -5.52 -28.16 27.91
C PHE A 400 -6.99 -27.91 27.53
N LEU A 401 -7.83 -27.45 28.46
CA LEU A 401 -9.24 -27.16 28.17
C LEU A 401 -9.41 -26.04 27.13
N VAL A 402 -8.55 -25.02 27.13
CA VAL A 402 -8.54 -24.00 26.07
C VAL A 402 -8.28 -24.62 24.71
N ASN A 403 -7.29 -25.50 24.59
CA ASN A 403 -6.97 -26.16 23.32
C ASN A 403 -8.15 -27.01 22.82
N GLU A 404 -8.84 -27.70 23.72
CA GLU A 404 -10.04 -28.47 23.40
C GLU A 404 -11.19 -27.57 22.93
N LEU A 405 -11.44 -26.47 23.65
CA LEU A 405 -12.48 -25.51 23.31
C LEU A 405 -12.19 -24.72 22.02
N CYS A 406 -10.93 -24.60 21.60
CA CYS A 406 -10.58 -24.05 20.28
C CYS A 406 -11.19 -24.88 19.14
N CYS A 407 -11.47 -26.17 19.38
CA CYS A 407 -12.09 -27.07 18.43
C CYS A 407 -13.63 -27.07 18.50
N SER A 408 -14.24 -26.29 19.41
CA SER A 408 -15.69 -26.17 19.48
C SER A 408 -16.25 -25.52 18.21
N ARG A 409 -17.38 -26.03 17.72
CA ARG A 409 -18.06 -25.52 16.52
C ARG A 409 -18.41 -24.04 16.63
N ALA A 410 -18.77 -23.59 17.83
CA ALA A 410 -19.06 -22.18 18.10
C ALA A 410 -17.83 -21.29 17.88
N VAL A 411 -16.65 -21.74 18.34
CA VAL A 411 -15.37 -21.03 18.16
C VAL A 411 -14.95 -21.03 16.70
N ILE A 412 -14.97 -22.21 16.04
CA ILE A 412 -14.66 -22.35 14.61
C ILE A 412 -15.56 -21.42 13.78
N SER A 413 -16.87 -21.45 14.04
CA SER A 413 -17.83 -20.59 13.33
C SER A 413 -17.56 -19.11 13.55
N GLU A 414 -17.14 -18.70 14.75
CA GLU A 414 -16.80 -17.29 15.01
C GLU A 414 -15.52 -16.86 14.29
N ILE A 415 -14.52 -17.75 14.23
CA ILE A 415 -13.29 -17.52 13.46
C ILE A 415 -13.62 -17.33 11.98
N ASP A 416 -14.43 -18.21 11.40
CA ASP A 416 -14.87 -18.12 10.01
C ASP A 416 -15.62 -16.80 9.73
N LYS A 417 -16.55 -16.42 10.61
CA LYS A 417 -17.25 -15.12 10.52
C LYS A 417 -16.30 -13.94 10.57
N ASN A 418 -15.28 -13.98 11.42
CA ASN A 418 -14.30 -12.89 11.54
C ASN A 418 -13.42 -12.79 10.29
N ILE A 419 -13.00 -13.93 9.72
CA ILE A 419 -12.25 -13.97 8.45
C ILE A 419 -13.08 -13.35 7.31
N ASP A 420 -14.37 -13.67 7.22
CA ASP A 420 -15.29 -13.09 6.25
C ASP A 420 -15.50 -11.59 6.48
N CYS A 421 -15.66 -11.17 7.74
CA CYS A 421 -15.76 -9.77 8.14
C CYS A 421 -14.51 -8.98 7.69
N MET A 422 -13.31 -9.48 7.98
CA MET A 422 -12.05 -8.88 7.56
C MET A 422 -11.93 -8.77 6.03
N THR A 423 -12.38 -9.79 5.30
CA THR A 423 -12.42 -9.76 3.84
C THR A 423 -13.36 -8.68 3.32
N ASN A 424 -14.53 -8.50 3.95
CA ASN A 424 -15.47 -7.43 3.61
C ASN A 424 -14.93 -6.05 3.98
N LEU A 425 -14.25 -5.89 5.11
CA LEU A 425 -13.60 -4.64 5.51
C LEU A 425 -12.50 -4.24 4.52
N ARG A 426 -11.69 -5.19 4.02
CA ARG A 426 -10.70 -4.92 2.97
C ARG A 426 -11.34 -4.44 1.67
N LYS A 427 -12.45 -5.06 1.24
CA LYS A 427 -13.23 -4.61 0.07
C LYS A 427 -13.78 -3.20 0.28
N ASN A 428 -14.36 -2.93 1.45
CA ASN A 428 -14.90 -1.62 1.79
C ASN A 428 -13.80 -0.55 1.86
N LYS A 429 -12.64 -0.86 2.43
CA LYS A 429 -11.46 0.01 2.44
C LYS A 429 -11.08 0.41 1.01
N TRP A 430 -10.97 -0.55 0.09
CA TRP A 430 -10.67 -0.27 -1.32
C TRP A 430 -11.71 0.65 -1.98
N ILE A 431 -13.00 0.44 -1.69
CA ILE A 431 -14.09 1.28 -2.21
C ILE A 431 -13.98 2.71 -1.65
N VAL A 432 -13.76 2.85 -0.34
CA VAL A 432 -13.62 4.15 0.34
C VAL A 432 -12.39 4.89 -0.17
N GLU A 433 -11.25 4.22 -0.31
CA GLU A 433 -10.04 4.79 -0.90
C GLU A 433 -10.23 5.20 -2.36
N GLY A 434 -11.00 4.41 -3.13
CA GLY A 434 -11.38 4.76 -4.50
C GLY A 434 -12.17 6.07 -4.56
N LYS A 435 -13.21 6.20 -3.72
CA LYS A 435 -13.98 7.45 -3.58
C LYS A 435 -13.11 8.62 -3.10
N LEU A 436 -12.20 8.37 -2.16
CA LEU A 436 -11.28 9.38 -1.65
C LEU A 436 -10.36 9.91 -2.76
N ARG A 437 -9.82 9.04 -3.63
CA ARG A 437 -9.03 9.45 -4.80
C ARG A 437 -9.85 10.28 -5.78
N GLU A 438 -11.11 9.90 -6.03
CA GLU A 438 -12.00 10.68 -6.89
C GLU A 438 -12.27 12.07 -6.32
N LEU A 439 -12.58 12.18 -5.03
CA LEU A 439 -12.78 13.46 -4.34
C LEU A 439 -11.50 14.31 -4.35
N LYS A 440 -10.33 13.72 -4.12
CA LYS A 440 -9.03 14.40 -4.23
C LYS A 440 -8.80 14.93 -5.65
N ASN A 441 -9.12 14.15 -6.68
CA ASN A 441 -9.02 14.57 -8.09
C ASN A 441 -9.99 15.72 -8.42
N ILE A 442 -11.23 15.67 -7.93
CA ILE A 442 -12.21 16.76 -8.09
C ILE A 442 -11.73 18.03 -7.38
N HIS A 443 -11.19 17.89 -6.18
CA HIS A 443 -10.64 18.99 -5.41
C HIS A 443 -9.44 19.63 -6.14
N ALA A 444 -8.46 18.82 -6.59
CA ALA A 444 -7.31 19.31 -7.34
C ALA A 444 -7.73 20.06 -8.62
N LYS A 445 -8.65 19.51 -9.41
CA LYS A 445 -9.20 20.18 -10.60
C LYS A 445 -9.95 21.48 -10.27
N SER A 446 -10.64 21.53 -9.13
CA SER A 446 -11.37 22.72 -8.69
C SER A 446 -10.42 23.81 -8.18
N VAL A 447 -9.34 23.44 -7.50
CA VAL A 447 -8.26 24.35 -7.08
C VAL A 447 -7.52 24.90 -8.29
N GLU A 448 -7.19 24.06 -9.28
CA GLU A 448 -6.56 24.48 -10.53
C GLU A 448 -7.47 25.43 -11.33
N LYS A 449 -8.78 25.18 -11.40
CA LYS A 449 -9.76 26.10 -12.00
C LYS A 449 -9.85 27.44 -11.28
N ARG A 450 -9.78 27.47 -9.93
CA ARG A 450 -9.74 28.73 -9.18
C ARG A 450 -8.42 29.48 -9.38
N ALA A 451 -7.30 28.78 -9.41
CA ALA A 451 -5.99 29.38 -9.71
C ALA A 451 -5.92 29.96 -11.14
N SER A 452 -6.55 29.28 -12.11
CA SER A 452 -6.72 29.78 -13.49
C SER A 452 -7.62 31.02 -13.55
N CYS A 453 -8.71 31.07 -12.78
CA CYS A 453 -9.60 32.22 -12.71
C CYS A 453 -8.93 33.44 -12.06
N VAL A 454 -8.15 33.24 -11.00
CA VAL A 454 -7.33 34.30 -10.37
C VAL A 454 -6.23 34.80 -11.31
N ARG A 455 -5.61 33.93 -12.12
CA ARG A 455 -4.61 34.35 -13.12
C ARG A 455 -5.22 35.11 -14.30
N GLY A 456 -6.48 34.84 -14.65
CA GLY A 456 -7.24 35.61 -15.66
C GLY A 456 -7.61 37.01 -15.18
N ALA A 457 -7.97 37.16 -13.90
CA ALA A 457 -8.39 38.42 -13.31
C ALA A 457 -7.24 39.42 -13.04
N ILE A 458 -5.97 38.98 -13.04
CA ILE A 458 -4.81 39.88 -12.83
C ILE A 458 -4.41 40.61 -14.14
N SER A 459 -4.97 40.24 -15.29
CA SER A 459 -4.66 40.87 -16.58
C SER A 459 -5.42 42.18 -16.83
N HIS A 460 -6.53 42.39 -16.11
CA HIS A 460 -7.33 43.60 -16.19
C HIS A 460 -7.80 43.92 -14.78
N THR A 461 -7.40 45.08 -14.26
CA THR A 461 -7.68 45.61 -12.91
C THR A 461 -6.68 45.21 -11.82
N PHE A 462 -5.55 45.91 -11.73
CA PHE A 462 -5.08 46.51 -10.47
C PHE A 462 -3.87 47.44 -10.69
N ASN A 463 -4.14 48.71 -11.04
CA ASN A 463 -3.24 49.81 -10.71
C ASN A 463 -3.66 50.32 -9.33
N GLY A 464 -2.82 50.16 -8.31
CA GLY A 464 -3.09 50.77 -7.01
C GLY A 464 -2.38 50.12 -5.82
N SER A 465 -1.14 50.55 -5.59
CA SER A 465 -0.57 50.85 -4.26
C SER A 465 -0.65 49.80 -3.13
N THR A 466 0.54 49.32 -2.76
CA THR A 466 1.04 49.14 -1.38
C THR A 466 0.23 48.31 -0.40
N PHE A 467 0.72 47.12 -0.04
CA PHE A 467 1.08 46.84 1.35
C PHE A 467 2.12 45.73 1.42
N ARG A 468 3.18 46.03 2.16
CA ARG A 468 4.35 45.22 2.48
C ARG A 468 4.00 44.49 3.79
N ASP A 469 4.18 43.17 3.86
CA ASP A 469 4.72 42.56 5.07
C ASP A 469 5.30 41.17 4.80
N GLU A 470 6.58 41.05 5.13
CA GLU A 470 7.37 39.82 5.08
C GLU A 470 7.09 39.01 6.34
N CYS A 471 6.67 37.75 6.19
CA CYS A 471 6.74 36.77 7.27
C CYS A 471 7.45 35.52 6.75
N GLN A 472 8.78 35.53 6.87
CA GLN A 472 9.63 34.37 6.62
C GLN A 472 9.37 33.32 7.71
N ARG A 473 8.68 32.22 7.36
CA ARG A 473 8.75 30.97 8.13
C ARG A 473 9.59 29.98 7.33
N LYS A 474 10.75 29.63 7.91
CA LYS A 474 11.56 28.49 7.50
C LYS A 474 10.84 27.23 8.00
N GLU A 475 10.27 26.47 7.08
CA GLU A 475 9.87 25.09 7.33
C GLU A 475 10.72 24.21 6.43
N LYS A 476 11.60 23.44 7.08
CA LYS A 476 12.58 22.55 6.49
C LYS A 476 11.90 21.18 6.43
N ASP A 477 11.22 20.90 5.32
CA ASP A 477 10.63 19.59 5.07
C ASP A 477 11.68 18.72 4.37
N SER A 478 12.22 17.78 5.14
CA SER A 478 13.09 16.72 4.64
C SER A 478 12.19 15.59 4.16
N GLU A 479 11.89 15.56 2.86
CA GLU A 479 11.33 14.38 2.21
C GLU A 479 12.48 13.38 2.01
N GLU A 480 12.58 12.40 2.91
CA GLU A 480 13.30 11.15 2.68
C GLU A 480 12.38 10.26 1.84
N GLU A 481 12.74 10.10 0.57
CA GLU A 481 12.14 9.13 -0.36
C GLU A 481 12.57 7.72 0.08
N GLU A 482 11.64 6.97 0.67
CA GLU A 482 11.73 5.51 0.79
C GLU A 482 11.43 4.89 -0.59
N ASP A 483 12.49 4.60 -1.35
CA ASP A 483 12.42 3.72 -2.50
C ASP A 483 12.27 2.27 -2.01
N GLU A 484 11.03 1.79 -1.96
CA GLU A 484 10.68 0.36 -1.94
C GLU A 484 10.97 -0.25 -3.33
N ASP A 485 12.13 -0.90 -3.49
CA ASP A 485 12.37 -1.84 -4.57
C ASP A 485 12.35 -3.27 -4.00
N GLU A 486 11.18 -3.90 -4.10
CA GLU A 486 10.97 -5.34 -3.94
C GLU A 486 10.70 -5.93 -5.34
N ASP A 487 11.69 -6.64 -5.92
CA ASP A 487 11.49 -7.78 -6.83
C ASP A 487 12.85 -8.37 -7.29
N SER A 488 13.31 -9.40 -6.60
CA SER A 488 13.96 -10.60 -7.16
C SER A 488 13.96 -11.74 -6.16
#